data_AF-A0A536XAW4-F1
#
_entry.id   AF-A0A536XAW4-F1
#
_cell.length_a   1.000
_cell.length_b   1.000
_cell.length_c   1.000
_cell.angle_alpha   90.00
_cell.angle_beta   90.00
_cell.angle_gamma   90.00
#
_symmetry.space_group_name_H-M   'P 1'
#
loop_
_entity.id
_entity.type
_entity.pdbx_description
1 polymer ?
#
loop_
_entity_poly.entity_id
_entity_poly.type
_entity_poly.pdbx_seq_one_letter_code
_entity_poly.pdbx_strand_id
1 'polypeptide(L)'
;MTPGKTRRNACRVVIPAAATSRAATSWPDSRTSVSDFIGALFRFLCSSRHGNRRVITPSSERRRRVLHSARGPTATNILHGLIVPRVADSDLARLKRRARLAAARAYAPYSGFAVGAAVLTDAGQIFAGVNVENASYGLSMCAERNAIHQAIAHGARCIAAIVVYTPTSEPTPPCGACRQVLSEFGSDALVVCFGQGVKVRHYRLADLLPEPFGSANLDTHRTGGAKLLVHPRQQRPTRRRRT
;
A
#
# COMPACT_ATOMS: atom_id res chain seq x y z
N MET A 1 -19.84 31.05 43.08
CA MET A 1 -18.74 30.83 42.13
C MET A 1 -17.82 29.75 42.71
N THR A 2 -17.88 28.54 42.15
CA THR A 2 -17.04 27.40 42.53
C THR A 2 -16.41 26.82 41.27
N PRO A 3 -15.09 26.63 41.19
CA PRO A 3 -14.45 26.00 40.04
C PRO A 3 -14.43 24.48 40.26
N GLY A 4 -14.87 23.69 39.28
CA GLY A 4 -15.04 22.26 39.51
C GLY A 4 -15.01 21.37 38.27
N LYS A 5 -13.79 20.94 37.91
CA LYS A 5 -13.42 19.68 37.24
C LYS A 5 -13.66 19.56 35.73
N THR A 6 -12.61 19.88 34.98
CA THR A 6 -12.32 19.31 33.66
C THR A 6 -12.06 17.79 33.79
N ARG A 7 -12.90 16.97 33.16
CA ARG A 7 -12.66 15.53 33.02
C ARG A 7 -11.59 15.30 31.95
N ARG A 8 -10.35 15.01 32.37
CA ARG A 8 -9.32 14.45 31.48
C ARG A 8 -9.63 12.96 31.27
N ASN A 9 -10.04 12.58 30.07
CA ASN A 9 -10.08 11.17 29.66
C ASN A 9 -8.65 10.68 29.42
N ALA A 10 -7.98 10.26 30.48
CA ALA A 10 -6.74 9.51 30.37
C ALA A 10 -7.06 8.07 29.93
N CYS A 11 -6.48 7.64 28.81
CA CYS A 11 -6.49 6.25 28.37
C CYS A 11 -5.79 5.39 29.45
N ARG A 12 -6.58 4.69 30.26
CA ARG A 12 -6.07 3.79 31.29
C ARG A 12 -5.64 2.49 30.59
N VAL A 13 -4.34 2.35 30.33
CA VAL A 13 -3.76 1.07 29.90
C VAL A 13 -3.86 0.10 31.08
N VAL A 14 -4.80 -0.84 31.00
CA VAL A 14 -4.88 -1.96 31.94
C VAL A 14 -3.92 -3.03 31.45
N ILE A 15 -2.79 -3.19 32.16
CA ILE A 15 -1.84 -4.28 31.95
C ILE A 15 -2.28 -5.45 32.84
N PRO A 16 -2.68 -6.62 32.30
CA PRO A 16 -2.94 -7.79 33.12
C PRO A 16 -1.62 -8.38 33.66
N ALA A 17 -1.64 -8.79 34.92
CA ALA A 17 -0.51 -9.46 35.58
C ALA A 17 -0.15 -10.79 34.88
N ALA A 18 1.15 -11.00 34.68
CA ALA A 18 1.71 -12.12 33.93
C ALA A 18 1.59 -13.46 34.68
N ALA A 19 1.18 -14.51 33.98
CA ALA A 19 1.47 -15.90 34.31
C ALA A 19 2.69 -16.36 33.48
N THR A 20 3.66 -16.97 34.14
CA THR A 20 5.00 -17.30 33.66
C THR A 20 5.03 -18.48 32.68
N SER A 21 5.65 -18.30 31.51
CA SER A 21 6.48 -19.34 30.88
C SER A 21 7.53 -18.69 29.95
N ARG A 22 8.76 -19.22 29.98
CA ARG A 22 9.97 -18.64 29.41
C ARG A 22 10.11 -18.92 27.91
N ALA A 23 10.36 -17.87 27.12
CA ALA A 23 11.31 -17.85 25.99
C ALA A 23 11.54 -16.38 25.62
N ALA A 24 12.67 -15.83 26.05
CA ALA A 24 12.97 -14.41 25.98
C ALA A 24 13.67 -14.04 24.66
N THR A 25 13.03 -13.18 23.86
CA THR A 25 13.69 -12.21 22.99
C THR A 25 13.02 -10.86 23.22
N SER A 26 13.52 -10.13 24.22
CA SER A 26 13.04 -8.81 24.62
C SER A 26 13.46 -7.74 23.61
N TRP A 27 12.51 -6.90 23.20
CA TRP A 27 12.78 -5.60 22.58
C TRP A 27 13.40 -4.66 23.63
N PRO A 28 14.41 -3.84 23.29
CA PRO A 28 15.07 -2.97 24.25
C PRO A 28 14.14 -1.84 24.72
N ASP A 29 14.20 -1.59 26.03
CA ASP A 29 13.43 -0.59 26.77
C ASP A 29 13.85 0.86 26.42
N SER A 30 12.89 1.75 26.48
CA SER A 30 12.85 3.15 26.04
C SER A 30 13.62 4.15 26.94
N ARG A 31 14.86 3.83 27.31
CA ARG A 31 15.77 4.77 28.02
C ARG A 31 17.22 4.65 27.56
N THR A 32 17.47 4.91 26.28
CA THR A 32 18.83 5.18 25.79
C THR A 32 18.90 6.61 25.25
N SER A 33 19.83 7.37 25.81
CA SER A 33 20.11 8.75 25.43
C SER A 33 20.67 8.80 24.00
N VAL A 34 20.36 9.88 23.26
CA VAL A 34 20.85 10.14 21.90
C VAL A 34 22.39 10.14 21.81
N SER A 35 23.08 10.31 22.95
CA SER A 35 24.55 10.18 23.08
C SER A 35 25.09 8.76 22.88
N ASP A 36 24.28 7.73 23.16
CA ASP A 36 24.77 6.34 23.20
C ASP A 36 24.80 5.70 21.80
N PHE A 37 24.03 6.25 20.85
CA PHE A 37 23.99 5.79 19.46
C PHE A 37 25.21 6.27 18.64
N ILE A 38 25.82 7.39 19.02
CA ILE A 38 27.01 7.95 18.34
C ILE A 38 28.29 7.24 18.79
N GLY A 39 28.35 6.74 20.03
CA GLY A 39 29.51 6.02 20.57
C GLY A 39 29.72 4.62 20.01
N ALA A 40 28.65 3.91 19.61
CA ALA A 40 28.72 2.56 19.06
C ALA A 40 29.22 2.52 17.59
N LEU A 41 28.97 3.58 16.82
CA LEU A 41 29.39 3.68 15.42
C LEU A 41 30.90 4.01 15.28
N PHE A 42 31.52 4.62 16.30
CA PHE A 42 32.93 4.99 16.27
C PHE A 42 33.89 3.85 16.68
N ARG A 43 33.43 2.86 17.46
CA ARG A 43 34.25 1.70 17.86
C ARG A 43 34.26 0.56 16.84
N PHE A 44 33.30 0.52 15.92
CA PHE A 44 33.27 -0.49 14.84
C PHE A 44 34.15 -0.12 13.65
N LEU A 45 34.50 1.17 13.48
CA LEU A 45 35.29 1.66 12.34
C LEU A 45 36.80 1.76 12.58
N CYS A 46 37.29 1.46 13.80
CA CYS A 46 38.71 1.58 14.14
C CYS A 46 39.46 0.27 14.46
N SER A 47 38.87 -0.92 14.24
CA SER A 47 39.54 -2.20 14.58
C SER A 47 39.72 -3.20 13.43
N SER A 48 39.85 -2.73 12.19
CA SER A 48 40.20 -3.61 11.06
C SER A 48 41.23 -2.96 10.12
N ARG A 49 42.47 -2.85 10.59
CA ARG A 49 43.65 -2.78 9.74
C ARG A 49 44.56 -3.96 10.09
N HIS A 50 44.62 -4.96 9.21
CA HIS A 50 45.83 -5.61 8.68
C HIS A 50 45.45 -6.93 7.98
N GLY A 51 45.62 -6.98 6.67
CA GLY A 51 45.35 -8.17 5.87
C GLY A 51 45.73 -7.99 4.41
N ASN A 52 47.01 -8.22 4.12
CA ASN A 52 47.62 -8.28 2.80
C ASN A 52 46.86 -9.26 1.88
N ARG A 53 46.24 -8.80 0.78
CA ARG A 53 45.76 -9.69 -0.29
C ARG A 53 45.97 -9.09 -1.67
N ARG A 54 46.69 -9.87 -2.47
CA ARG A 54 47.09 -9.66 -3.86
C ARG A 54 45.89 -9.34 -4.75
N VAL A 55 46.10 -8.40 -5.66
CA VAL A 55 45.22 -8.09 -6.79
C VAL A 55 45.24 -9.29 -7.74
N ILE A 56 44.10 -9.97 -7.88
CA ILE A 56 43.86 -10.98 -8.92
C ILE A 56 42.83 -10.37 -9.87
N THR A 57 43.25 -10.09 -11.10
CA THR A 57 42.34 -9.76 -12.20
C THR A 57 41.76 -11.07 -12.78
N PRO A 58 40.44 -11.20 -12.95
CA PRO A 58 39.90 -12.28 -13.77
C PRO A 58 39.85 -11.82 -15.22
N SER A 59 40.56 -12.57 -16.05
CA SER A 59 40.46 -12.57 -17.50
C SER A 59 39.05 -12.92 -17.96
N SER A 60 38.73 -12.43 -19.16
CA SER A 60 37.67 -12.88 -20.05
C SER A 60 37.37 -14.39 -19.97
N GLU A 61 36.12 -14.76 -19.64
CA GLU A 61 35.29 -15.61 -20.51
C GLU A 61 33.94 -15.99 -19.89
N ARG A 62 33.01 -16.30 -20.81
CA ARG A 62 31.78 -17.08 -20.62
C ARG A 62 30.52 -16.31 -20.17
N ARG A 63 29.97 -15.53 -21.11
CA ARG A 63 28.54 -15.20 -21.18
C ARG A 63 27.72 -16.51 -21.18
N ARG A 64 27.20 -16.93 -20.03
CA ARG A 64 26.07 -17.87 -19.98
C ARG A 64 24.82 -17.11 -20.45
N ARG A 65 24.38 -17.45 -21.66
CA ARG A 65 23.11 -17.01 -22.23
C ARG A 65 21.99 -17.67 -21.40
N VAL A 66 21.46 -16.96 -20.41
CA VAL A 66 20.25 -17.38 -19.69
C VAL A 66 19.08 -17.23 -20.66
N LEU A 67 18.74 -18.32 -21.33
CA LEU A 67 17.46 -18.46 -22.01
C LEU A 67 16.37 -18.32 -20.95
N HIS A 68 15.83 -17.11 -20.81
CA HIS A 68 14.57 -16.92 -20.13
C HIS A 68 13.53 -17.66 -20.96
N SER A 69 13.06 -18.81 -20.48
CA SER A 69 11.85 -19.41 -21.03
C SER A 69 10.74 -18.39 -20.81
N ALA A 70 10.34 -17.70 -21.87
CA ALA A 70 9.16 -16.88 -21.86
C ALA A 70 7.97 -17.79 -21.54
N ARG A 71 7.59 -17.85 -20.26
CA ARG A 71 6.25 -18.30 -19.89
C ARG A 71 5.33 -17.24 -20.48
N GLY A 72 4.69 -17.59 -21.58
CA GLY A 72 3.71 -16.73 -22.24
C GLY A 72 2.62 -16.28 -21.26
N PRO A 73 1.88 -15.21 -21.59
CA PRO A 73 0.84 -14.67 -20.72
C PRO A 73 -0.18 -15.76 -20.39
N THR A 74 -0.17 -16.22 -19.14
CA THR A 74 -1.07 -17.26 -18.66
C THR A 74 -2.48 -16.70 -18.60
N ALA A 75 -3.31 -17.12 -19.57
CA ALA A 75 -4.77 -17.10 -19.71
C ALA A 75 -5.64 -16.15 -18.85
N THR A 76 -6.68 -15.62 -19.49
CA THR A 76 -7.62 -14.66 -18.92
C THR A 76 -8.85 -15.39 -18.38
N ASN A 77 -9.32 -15.07 -17.17
CA ASN A 77 -10.64 -15.51 -16.69
C ASN A 77 -11.62 -14.33 -16.78
N ILE A 78 -12.82 -14.58 -17.28
CA ILE A 78 -13.91 -13.62 -17.35
C ILE A 78 -14.74 -13.74 -16.06
N LEU A 79 -14.65 -12.76 -15.17
CA LEU A 79 -15.56 -12.58 -14.04
C LEU A 79 -16.46 -11.40 -14.37
N HIS A 80 -17.75 -11.65 -14.59
CA HIS A 80 -18.75 -10.62 -14.95
C HIS A 80 -18.33 -9.73 -16.16
N GLY A 81 -17.67 -10.29 -17.17
CA GLY A 81 -17.26 -9.55 -18.38
C GLY A 81 -15.98 -8.72 -18.25
N LEU A 82 -15.28 -8.76 -17.10
CA LEU A 82 -14.05 -8.00 -16.89
C LEU A 82 -12.80 -8.89 -16.99
N ILE A 83 -11.77 -8.38 -17.67
CA ILE A 83 -10.41 -8.95 -17.68
C ILE A 83 -9.71 -8.51 -16.39
N VAL A 84 -9.51 -9.43 -15.45
CA VAL A 84 -8.86 -9.18 -14.15
C VAL A 84 -7.67 -10.11 -13.94
N PRO A 85 -6.63 -9.70 -13.17
CA PRO A 85 -5.57 -10.60 -12.74
C PRO A 85 -6.17 -11.84 -12.09
N ARG A 86 -5.67 -13.03 -12.44
CA ARG A 86 -6.21 -14.29 -11.90
C ARG A 86 -5.86 -14.44 -10.42
N VAL A 87 -6.78 -13.99 -9.58
CA VAL A 87 -6.82 -14.35 -8.17
C VAL A 87 -7.54 -15.69 -8.04
N ALA A 88 -6.88 -16.69 -7.45
CA ALA A 88 -7.51 -17.98 -7.21
C ALA A 88 -8.67 -17.84 -6.21
N ASP A 89 -9.73 -18.65 -6.38
CA ASP A 89 -10.90 -18.62 -5.47
C ASP A 89 -10.51 -18.91 -4.02
N SER A 90 -9.52 -19.76 -3.80
CA SER A 90 -8.93 -20.03 -2.49
C SER A 90 -8.32 -18.78 -1.85
N ASP A 91 -7.64 -17.95 -2.64
CA ASP A 91 -7.06 -16.70 -2.16
C ASP A 91 -8.13 -15.64 -1.90
N LEU A 92 -9.15 -15.57 -2.75
CA LEU A 92 -10.29 -14.69 -2.52
C LEU A 92 -11.04 -15.03 -1.22
N ALA A 93 -11.24 -16.32 -0.93
CA ALA A 93 -11.83 -16.77 0.33
C ALA A 93 -10.95 -16.40 1.53
N ARG A 94 -9.63 -16.58 1.42
CA ARG A 94 -8.66 -16.15 2.46
C ARG A 94 -8.74 -14.64 2.68
N LEU A 95 -8.75 -13.84 1.62
CA LEU A 95 -8.83 -12.37 1.70
C LEU A 95 -10.13 -11.92 2.37
N LYS A 96 -11.30 -12.42 1.96
CA LYS A 96 -12.59 -12.11 2.60
C LYS A 96 -12.57 -12.41 4.09
N ARG A 97 -12.08 -13.60 4.47
CA ARG A 97 -11.94 -13.96 5.89
C ARG A 97 -11.03 -13.00 6.64
N ARG A 98 -9.87 -12.64 6.07
CA ARG A 98 -8.90 -11.73 6.71
C ARG A 98 -9.46 -10.31 6.85
N ALA A 99 -10.15 -9.79 5.85
CA ALA A 99 -10.79 -8.47 5.89
C ALA A 99 -11.88 -8.41 6.99
N ARG A 100 -12.77 -9.41 7.06
CA ARG A 100 -13.82 -9.47 8.09
C ARG A 100 -13.25 -9.57 9.50
N LEU A 101 -12.22 -10.42 9.70
CA LEU A 101 -11.56 -10.56 11.00
C LEU A 101 -10.82 -9.28 11.41
N ALA A 102 -10.22 -8.57 10.46
CA ALA A 102 -9.55 -7.31 10.73
C ALA A 102 -10.54 -6.25 11.21
N ALA A 103 -11.72 -6.13 10.58
CA ALA A 103 -12.73 -5.13 10.94
C ALA A 103 -13.12 -5.14 12.43
N ALA A 104 -13.12 -6.31 13.07
CA ALA A 104 -13.39 -6.45 14.51
C ALA A 104 -12.36 -5.73 15.41
N ARG A 105 -11.23 -5.30 14.85
CA ARG A 105 -10.14 -4.59 15.53
C ARG A 105 -10.04 -3.12 15.12
N ALA A 106 -11.00 -2.62 14.34
CA ALA A 106 -11.02 -1.22 13.94
C ALA A 106 -11.13 -0.30 15.16
N TYR A 107 -10.38 0.80 15.12
CA TYR A 107 -10.55 1.90 16.06
C TYR A 107 -11.44 2.94 15.39
N ALA A 108 -12.76 2.82 15.59
CA ALA A 108 -13.74 3.69 14.97
C ALA A 108 -14.77 4.23 15.99
N PRO A 109 -14.33 4.86 17.10
CA PRO A 109 -15.26 5.31 18.15
C PRO A 109 -16.11 6.52 17.74
N TYR A 110 -15.74 7.24 16.66
CA TYR A 110 -16.45 8.44 16.24
C TYR A 110 -17.56 8.09 15.25
N SER A 111 -17.27 7.27 14.23
CA SER A 111 -18.30 6.86 13.25
C SER A 111 -19.06 5.61 13.65
N GLY A 112 -18.50 4.73 14.48
CA GLY A 112 -19.01 3.38 14.69
C GLY A 112 -18.89 2.48 13.44
N PHE A 113 -18.21 2.93 12.39
CA PHE A 113 -18.13 2.26 11.09
C PHE A 113 -16.84 1.45 10.98
N ALA A 114 -16.87 0.21 11.48
CA ALA A 114 -15.71 -0.69 11.51
C ALA A 114 -15.43 -1.35 10.15
N VAL A 115 -14.42 -0.85 9.44
CA VAL A 115 -13.97 -1.33 8.12
C VAL A 115 -12.73 -2.20 8.27
N GLY A 116 -12.70 -3.31 7.54
CA GLY A 116 -11.51 -4.14 7.41
C GLY A 116 -11.13 -4.34 5.95
N ALA A 117 -9.84 -4.39 5.67
CA ALA A 117 -9.35 -4.68 4.33
C ALA A 117 -8.25 -5.73 4.36
N ALA A 118 -8.10 -6.46 3.27
CA ALA A 118 -6.98 -7.38 3.07
C ALA A 118 -6.47 -7.28 1.63
N VAL A 119 -5.16 -7.22 1.46
CA VAL A 119 -4.48 -7.17 0.16
C VAL A 119 -3.73 -8.46 -0.11
N LEU A 120 -3.68 -8.86 -1.38
CA LEU A 120 -2.85 -9.95 -1.89
C LEU A 120 -1.70 -9.35 -2.69
N THR A 121 -0.47 -9.74 -2.37
CA THR A 121 0.72 -9.36 -3.12
C THR A 121 0.95 -10.30 -4.31
N ASP A 122 1.80 -9.90 -5.24
CA ASP A 122 2.29 -10.75 -6.34
C ASP A 122 3.04 -12.01 -5.83
N ALA A 123 3.69 -11.92 -4.68
CA ALA A 123 4.33 -13.04 -3.99
C ALA A 123 3.35 -13.97 -3.23
N GLY A 124 2.02 -13.73 -3.33
CA GLY A 124 1.00 -14.56 -2.69
C GLY A 124 0.82 -14.32 -1.18
N GLN A 125 1.41 -13.26 -0.63
CA GLN A 125 1.28 -12.90 0.78
C GLN A 125 0.00 -12.07 1.00
N ILE A 126 -0.61 -12.22 2.17
CA ILE A 126 -1.82 -11.48 2.55
C ILE A 126 -1.55 -10.58 3.74
N PHE A 127 -1.80 -9.29 3.57
CA PHE A 127 -1.73 -8.28 4.63
C PHE A 127 -3.11 -7.71 4.89
N ALA A 128 -3.44 -7.46 6.16
CA ALA A 128 -4.74 -6.94 6.55
C ALA A 128 -4.60 -5.62 7.30
N GLY A 129 -5.61 -4.77 7.17
CA GLY A 129 -5.66 -3.44 7.76
C GLY A 129 -7.06 -3.11 8.25
N VAL A 130 -7.12 -2.09 9.09
CA VAL A 130 -8.35 -1.59 9.71
C VAL A 130 -8.40 -0.07 9.59
N ASN A 131 -9.59 0.51 9.61
CA ASN A 131 -9.69 1.94 9.80
C ASN A 131 -9.31 2.31 11.24
N VAL A 132 -8.58 3.41 11.36
CA VAL A 132 -8.12 4.00 12.62
C VAL A 132 -8.49 5.47 12.58
N GLU A 133 -9.50 5.83 13.35
CA GLU A 133 -9.99 7.20 13.43
C GLU A 133 -9.17 8.03 14.40
N ASN A 134 -9.30 9.35 14.27
CA ASN A 134 -8.66 10.32 15.14
C ASN A 134 -9.61 11.47 15.45
N ALA A 135 -9.46 12.10 16.63
CA ALA A 135 -10.24 13.26 17.02
C ALA A 135 -10.07 14.44 16.03
N SER A 136 -8.87 14.59 15.46
CA SER A 136 -8.65 15.41 14.27
C SER A 136 -8.94 14.57 13.04
N TYR A 137 -10.15 14.68 12.49
CA TYR A 137 -10.68 13.72 11.53
C TYR A 137 -9.81 13.53 10.28
N GLY A 138 -9.11 14.59 9.83
CA GLY A 138 -8.18 14.53 8.70
C GLY A 138 -6.97 13.62 8.90
N LEU A 139 -6.66 13.24 10.15
CA LEU A 139 -5.59 12.30 10.50
C LEU A 139 -6.06 10.83 10.51
N SER A 140 -7.35 10.59 10.23
CA SER A 140 -7.90 9.24 10.19
C SER A 140 -7.38 8.45 8.99
N MET A 141 -7.13 7.16 9.21
CA MET A 141 -6.63 6.24 8.20
C MET A 141 -7.67 5.19 7.85
N CYS A 142 -7.86 4.95 6.55
CA CYS A 142 -8.76 3.92 6.04
C CYS A 142 -8.13 2.53 6.13
N ALA A 143 -8.97 1.49 6.14
CA ALA A 143 -8.53 0.10 6.25
C ALA A 143 -7.65 -0.33 5.06
N GLU A 144 -8.00 0.13 3.86
CA GLU A 144 -7.31 -0.18 2.61
C GLU A 144 -5.89 0.38 2.62
N ARG A 145 -5.74 1.68 2.93
CA ARG A 145 -4.43 2.34 3.05
C ARG A 145 -3.58 1.68 4.13
N ASN A 146 -4.18 1.29 5.25
CA ASN A 146 -3.49 0.54 6.30
C ASN A 146 -2.97 -0.81 5.78
N ALA A 147 -3.83 -1.63 5.14
CA ALA A 147 -3.45 -2.92 4.58
C ALA A 147 -2.35 -2.81 3.51
N ILE A 148 -2.47 -1.83 2.62
CA ILE A 148 -1.46 -1.54 1.58
C ILE A 148 -0.13 -1.15 2.24
N HIS A 149 -0.13 -0.16 3.13
CA HIS A 149 1.10 0.30 3.79
C HIS A 149 1.79 -0.82 4.58
N GLN A 150 1.02 -1.71 5.23
CA GLN A 150 1.59 -2.89 5.88
C GLN A 150 2.30 -3.81 4.88
N ALA A 151 1.70 -4.11 3.73
CA ALA A 151 2.36 -4.91 2.69
C ALA A 151 3.65 -4.25 2.20
N ILE A 152 3.60 -2.93 1.92
CA ILE A 152 4.75 -2.17 1.43
C ILE A 152 5.88 -2.13 2.47
N ALA A 153 5.55 -1.94 3.75
CA ALA A 153 6.50 -1.96 4.85
C ALA A 153 7.21 -3.32 4.99
N HIS A 154 6.54 -4.42 4.60
CA HIS A 154 7.11 -5.77 4.55
C HIS A 154 7.81 -6.09 3.22
N GLY A 155 8.07 -5.09 2.37
CA GLY A 155 8.85 -5.24 1.15
C GLY A 155 8.03 -5.53 -0.12
N ALA A 156 6.70 -5.68 -0.02
CA ALA A 156 5.88 -5.83 -1.21
C ALA A 156 5.93 -4.55 -2.07
N ARG A 157 5.86 -4.68 -3.38
CA ARG A 157 5.80 -3.53 -4.32
C ARG A 157 4.66 -3.63 -5.33
N CYS A 158 3.98 -4.78 -5.38
CA CYS A 158 2.84 -5.01 -6.24
C CYS A 158 1.69 -5.61 -5.41
N ILE A 159 0.49 -5.06 -5.61
CA ILE A 159 -0.76 -5.52 -5.03
C ILE A 159 -1.64 -6.06 -6.16
N ALA A 160 -1.87 -7.38 -6.16
CA ALA A 160 -2.68 -8.05 -7.17
C ALA A 160 -4.19 -7.87 -6.92
N ALA A 161 -4.59 -7.81 -5.64
CA ALA A 161 -5.99 -7.66 -5.27
C ALA A 161 -6.16 -7.04 -3.88
N ILE A 162 -7.33 -6.44 -3.67
CA ILE A 162 -7.79 -5.98 -2.37
C ILE A 162 -9.24 -6.41 -2.14
N VAL A 163 -9.53 -6.81 -0.91
CA VAL A 163 -10.89 -7.09 -0.44
C VAL A 163 -11.22 -6.12 0.70
N VAL A 164 -12.39 -5.49 0.61
CA VAL A 164 -12.91 -4.53 1.59
C VAL A 164 -14.19 -5.08 2.21
N TYR A 165 -14.22 -5.12 3.54
CA TYR A 165 -15.39 -5.44 4.35
C TYR A 165 -15.94 -4.17 4.99
N THR A 166 -17.25 -3.96 4.86
CA THR A 166 -17.99 -2.93 5.61
C THR A 166 -19.10 -3.55 6.47
N PRO A 167 -19.46 -2.94 7.61
CA PRO A 167 -20.49 -3.46 8.51
C PRO A 167 -21.90 -3.10 8.01
N THR A 168 -22.15 -3.32 6.71
CA THR A 168 -23.39 -2.94 6.02
C THR A 168 -23.90 -4.09 5.16
N SER A 169 -25.21 -4.11 4.88
CA SER A 169 -25.80 -5.09 3.95
C SER A 169 -25.39 -4.82 2.50
N GLU A 170 -25.32 -3.55 2.11
CA GLU A 170 -24.80 -3.10 0.82
C GLU A 170 -23.30 -2.80 0.92
N PRO A 171 -22.44 -3.43 0.10
CA PRO A 171 -21.00 -3.19 0.15
C PRO A 171 -20.62 -1.78 -0.33
N THR A 172 -19.70 -1.13 0.37
CA THR A 172 -19.19 0.19 -0.01
C THR A 172 -17.85 0.07 -0.75
N PRO A 173 -17.65 0.73 -1.91
CA PRO A 173 -16.36 0.75 -2.59
C PRO A 173 -15.31 1.59 -1.83
N PRO A 174 -14.00 1.39 -2.09
CA PRO A 174 -12.95 2.18 -1.47
C PRO A 174 -13.10 3.67 -1.79
N CYS A 175 -12.69 4.54 -0.85
CA CYS A 175 -12.73 5.99 -1.06
C CYS A 175 -11.67 6.44 -2.09
N GLY A 176 -11.80 7.68 -2.61
CA GLY A 176 -10.89 8.20 -3.64
C GLY A 176 -9.42 8.15 -3.24
N ALA A 177 -9.10 8.50 -1.99
CA ALA A 177 -7.72 8.43 -1.49
C ALA A 177 -7.18 6.99 -1.46
N CYS A 178 -8.01 6.01 -1.11
CA CYS A 178 -7.62 4.60 -1.13
C CYS A 178 -7.39 4.09 -2.55
N ARG A 179 -8.23 4.50 -3.51
CA ARG A 179 -8.06 4.16 -4.94
C ARG A 179 -6.73 4.70 -5.46
N GLN A 180 -6.42 5.96 -5.13
CA GLN A 180 -5.18 6.62 -5.55
C GLN A 180 -3.93 5.98 -4.94
N VAL A 181 -3.98 5.57 -3.66
CA VAL A 181 -2.86 4.83 -3.05
C VAL A 181 -2.73 3.44 -3.67
N LEU A 182 -3.84 2.76 -3.96
CA LEU A 182 -3.79 1.46 -4.61
C LEU A 182 -3.25 1.53 -6.03
N SER A 183 -3.55 2.60 -6.79
CA SER A 183 -3.08 2.73 -8.18
C SER A 183 -1.57 2.83 -8.31
N GLU A 184 -0.88 3.34 -7.27
CA GLU A 184 0.60 3.36 -7.21
C GLU A 184 1.20 1.95 -7.20
N PHE A 185 0.52 0.99 -6.55
CA PHE A 185 1.05 -0.36 -6.32
C PHE A 185 0.29 -1.46 -7.08
N GLY A 186 -0.78 -1.12 -7.79
CA GLY A 186 -1.68 -2.10 -8.39
C GLY A 186 -2.71 -1.43 -9.30
N SER A 187 -2.26 -0.79 -10.37
CA SER A 187 -3.11 -0.12 -11.37
C SER A 187 -4.24 -1.00 -11.93
N ASP A 188 -3.99 -2.30 -12.03
CA ASP A 188 -4.95 -3.31 -12.51
C ASP A 188 -5.47 -4.23 -11.40
N ALA A 189 -5.32 -3.83 -10.13
CA ALA A 189 -5.74 -4.67 -9.00
C ALA A 189 -7.24 -4.99 -9.06
N LEU A 190 -7.58 -6.24 -8.74
CA LEU A 190 -8.96 -6.64 -8.48
C LEU A 190 -9.41 -6.04 -7.14
N VAL A 191 -10.53 -5.31 -7.15
CA VAL A 191 -11.16 -4.77 -5.95
C VAL A 191 -12.45 -5.53 -5.68
N VAL A 192 -12.55 -6.17 -4.51
CA VAL A 192 -13.77 -6.88 -4.10
C VAL A 192 -14.34 -6.26 -2.82
N CYS A 193 -15.61 -5.87 -2.85
CA CYS A 193 -16.30 -5.27 -1.71
C CYS A 193 -17.42 -6.20 -1.24
N PHE A 194 -17.50 -6.45 0.06
CA PHE A 194 -18.58 -7.23 0.66
C PHE A 194 -18.93 -6.69 2.05
N GLY A 195 -20.03 -7.17 2.62
CA GLY A 195 -20.46 -6.78 3.96
C GLY A 195 -21.20 -7.90 4.69
N GLN A 196 -22.21 -7.52 5.47
CA GLN A 196 -23.06 -8.46 6.22
C GLN A 196 -24.13 -9.12 5.34
N GLY A 197 -24.46 -8.50 4.20
CA GLY A 197 -25.41 -9.05 3.23
C GLY A 197 -24.78 -10.10 2.31
N VAL A 198 -25.61 -10.65 1.41
CA VAL A 198 -25.17 -11.64 0.41
C VAL A 198 -24.47 -11.01 -0.80
N LYS A 199 -24.60 -9.69 -0.98
CA LYS A 199 -24.04 -8.99 -2.14
C LYS A 199 -22.52 -8.90 -2.02
N VAL A 200 -21.86 -9.19 -3.14
CA VAL A 200 -20.42 -9.00 -3.33
C VAL A 200 -20.24 -8.24 -4.62
N ARG A 201 -19.45 -7.16 -4.59
CA ARG A 201 -19.16 -6.33 -5.76
C ARG A 201 -17.71 -6.52 -6.17
N HIS A 202 -17.46 -6.65 -7.46
CA HIS A 202 -16.14 -6.82 -8.04
C HIS A 202 -15.88 -5.68 -9.02
N TYR A 203 -14.68 -5.12 -8.99
CA TYR A 203 -14.27 -4.02 -9.84
C TYR A 203 -12.83 -4.21 -10.30
N ARG A 204 -12.50 -3.70 -11.49
CA ARG A 204 -11.12 -3.33 -11.79
C ARG A 204 -10.84 -1.97 -11.16
N LEU A 205 -9.63 -1.76 -10.65
CA LEU A 205 -9.27 -0.44 -10.16
C LEU A 205 -9.40 0.65 -11.25
N ALA A 206 -9.04 0.33 -12.49
CA ALA A 206 -9.18 1.23 -13.64
C ALA A 206 -10.62 1.74 -13.85
N ASP A 207 -11.64 0.93 -13.51
CA ASP A 207 -13.04 1.35 -13.61
C ASP A 207 -13.45 2.26 -12.45
N LEU A 208 -12.80 2.11 -11.29
CA LEU A 208 -13.05 2.93 -10.10
C LEU A 208 -12.26 4.24 -10.10
N LEU A 209 -11.13 4.30 -10.82
CA LEU A 209 -10.26 5.46 -10.91
C LEU A 209 -9.73 5.56 -12.36
N PRO A 210 -10.56 6.04 -13.30
CA PRO A 210 -10.12 6.26 -14.67
C PRO A 210 -9.07 7.38 -14.70
N GLU A 211 -8.07 7.21 -15.57
CA GLU A 211 -7.01 8.20 -15.81
C GLU A 211 -6.36 8.72 -14.50
N PRO A 212 -5.81 7.82 -13.65
CA PRO A 212 -5.28 8.22 -12.36
C PRO A 212 -4.09 9.16 -12.51
N PHE A 213 -3.99 10.14 -11.62
CA PHE A 213 -2.77 10.92 -11.47
C PHE A 213 -1.63 10.00 -11.03
N GLY A 214 -0.41 10.17 -11.58
CA GLY A 214 0.74 9.33 -11.24
C GLY A 214 2.08 9.94 -11.63
N SER A 215 3.14 9.13 -11.53
CA SER A 215 4.53 9.55 -11.82
C SER A 215 4.70 10.19 -13.20
N ALA A 216 4.02 9.68 -14.22
CA ALA A 216 4.04 10.25 -15.57
C ALA A 216 3.56 11.72 -15.63
N ASN A 217 2.70 12.15 -14.71
CA ASN A 217 2.25 13.55 -14.62
C ASN A 217 3.27 14.46 -13.92
N LEU A 218 4.21 13.90 -13.15
CA LEU A 218 5.26 14.65 -12.45
C LEU A 218 6.51 14.87 -13.32
N ASP A 219 6.77 13.97 -14.27
CA ASP A 219 7.96 14.02 -15.12
C ASP A 219 7.97 15.27 -16.02
N THR A 220 6.80 15.77 -16.39
CA THR A 220 6.62 17.01 -17.18
C THR A 220 7.20 18.26 -16.49
N HIS A 221 7.31 18.26 -15.17
CA HIS A 221 7.88 19.37 -14.39
C HIS A 221 9.38 19.21 -14.10
N ARG A 222 9.90 17.97 -14.06
CA ARG A 222 11.33 17.70 -13.78
C ARG A 222 12.22 17.94 -15.00
N THR A 223 11.73 17.63 -16.19
CA THR A 223 12.43 17.98 -17.44
C THR A 223 11.96 19.37 -17.86
N GLY A 224 12.69 20.43 -17.51
CA GLY A 224 12.37 21.81 -17.91
C GLY A 224 12.32 22.00 -19.42
N GLY A 225 11.20 21.64 -20.04
CA GLY A 225 11.06 21.61 -21.48
C GLY A 225 9.59 21.60 -21.86
N ALA A 226 9.08 22.78 -22.20
CA ALA A 226 7.82 22.93 -22.89
C ALA A 226 7.79 22.00 -24.11
N LYS A 227 6.96 20.94 -24.08
CA LYS A 227 6.20 20.62 -25.27
C LYS A 227 5.01 21.56 -25.26
N LEU A 228 5.27 22.76 -25.77
CA LEU A 228 4.22 23.62 -26.30
C LEU A 228 3.42 22.72 -27.25
N LEU A 229 2.19 22.35 -26.88
CA LEU A 229 1.24 21.77 -27.81
C LEU A 229 1.06 22.83 -28.90
N VAL A 230 1.81 22.70 -29.99
CA VAL A 230 1.57 23.46 -31.19
C VAL A 230 0.23 22.96 -31.70
N HIS A 231 -0.86 23.61 -31.28
CA HIS A 231 -2.08 23.58 -32.06
C HIS A 231 -1.69 24.00 -33.47
N PRO A 232 -2.03 23.21 -34.51
CA PRO A 232 -1.79 23.64 -35.88
C PRO A 232 -2.50 24.98 -36.02
N ARG A 233 -1.73 26.05 -36.26
CA ARG A 233 -2.30 27.35 -36.62
C ARG A 233 -3.29 27.06 -37.74
N GLN A 234 -4.57 27.28 -37.48
CA GLN A 234 -5.57 27.39 -38.52
C GLN A 234 -5.02 28.40 -39.53
N GLN A 235 -4.59 27.90 -40.69
CA GLN A 235 -4.13 28.75 -41.77
C GLN A 235 -5.34 29.58 -42.18
N ARG A 236 -5.34 30.86 -41.79
CA ARG A 236 -6.32 31.82 -42.31
C ARG A 236 -6.20 31.82 -43.84
N PRO A 237 -7.30 31.65 -44.58
CA PRO A 237 -7.24 31.64 -46.03
C PRO A 237 -6.75 33.00 -46.51
N THR A 238 -5.66 33.00 -47.28
CA THR A 238 -5.16 34.19 -47.97
C THR A 238 -6.26 34.67 -48.92
N ARG A 239 -6.83 35.84 -48.62
CA ARG A 239 -7.82 36.52 -49.44
C ARG A 239 -7.16 36.84 -50.79
N ARG A 240 -7.48 36.05 -51.83
CA ARG A 240 -7.08 36.35 -53.21
C ARG A 240 -7.60 37.75 -53.55
N ARG A 241 -6.70 38.69 -53.84
CA ARG A 241 -7.07 39.95 -54.48
C ARG A 241 -7.64 39.59 -55.86
N ARG A 242 -8.94 39.86 -56.05
CA ARG A 242 -9.51 39.94 -57.40
C ARG A 242 -8.94 41.19 -58.07
N THR A 243 -8.61 40.98 -59.34
CA THR A 243 -8.18 41.91 -60.39
C THR A 243 -8.85 43.26 -60.33
#